data_AF-S7VEQ7-F1
#
_entry.id   AF-S7VEQ7-F1
#
_cell.length_a   1.000
_cell.length_b   1.000
_cell.length_c   1.000
_cell.angle_alpha   90.00
_cell.angle_beta   90.00
_cell.angle_gamma   90.00
#
_symmetry.space_group_name_H-M   'P 1'
#
loop_
_entity.id
_entity.type
_entity.pdbx_description
1 polymer ?
#
loop_
_entity_poly.entity_id
_entity_poly.type
_entity_poly.pdbx_seq_one_letter_code
_entity_poly.pdbx_strand_id
1 'polypeptide(L)'
;MLWVIKQVLLILAGCFFLAFGVSILIQSYSLKDPFSFVLTFFGSNLMILISAAILLGLIWRLVSVYRELRRRQTEAPVAPDEDAGE
;
A
#
# COMPACT_ATOMS: atom_id res chain seq x y z
N MET A 1 -9.24 -8.43 -14.41
CA MET A 1 -10.05 -7.73 -13.39
C MET A 1 -9.71 -8.10 -11.95
N LEU A 2 -9.60 -9.40 -11.59
CA LEU A 2 -9.34 -9.83 -10.21
C LEU A 2 -8.08 -9.24 -9.54
N TRP A 3 -7.02 -8.99 -10.30
CA TRP A 3 -5.77 -8.41 -9.78
C TRP A 3 -5.97 -6.98 -9.25
N VAL A 4 -6.69 -6.14 -10.00
CA VAL A 4 -7.03 -4.77 -9.60
C VAL A 4 -7.98 -4.78 -8.40
N ILE A 5 -8.95 -5.69 -8.37
CA ILE A 5 -9.88 -5.83 -7.23
C ILE A 5 -9.12 -6.18 -5.94
N LYS A 6 -8.16 -7.11 -6.00
CA LYS A 6 -7.31 -7.41 -4.82
C LYS A 6 -6.50 -6.18 -4.40
N GLN A 7 -5.97 -5.40 -5.34
CA GLN A 7 -5.23 -4.18 -5.03
C GLN A 7 -6.14 -3.14 -4.31
N VAL A 8 -7.32 -2.87 -4.86
CA VAL A 8 -8.29 -1.92 -4.31
C VAL A 8 -8.76 -2.38 -2.93
N LEU A 9 -9.09 -3.66 -2.77
CA LEU A 9 -9.50 -4.23 -1.49
C LEU A 9 -8.38 -4.10 -0.44
N LEU A 10 -7.12 -4.33 -0.83
CA LEU A 10 -6.00 -4.22 0.09
C LEU A 10 -5.70 -2.77 0.50
N ILE A 11 -5.81 -1.81 -0.43
CA ILE A 11 -5.70 -0.37 -0.11
C ILE A 11 -6.81 0.03 0.86
N LEU A 12 -8.05 -0.36 0.55
CA LEU A 12 -9.20 -0.02 1.37
C LEU A 12 -9.08 -0.62 2.78
N ALA A 13 -8.67 -1.89 2.87
CA ALA A 13 -8.41 -2.56 4.14
C ALA A 13 -7.27 -1.88 4.93
N GLY A 14 -6.17 -1.50 4.26
CA GLY A 14 -5.07 -0.76 4.89
C GLY A 14 -5.52 0.60 5.44
N CYS A 15 -6.22 1.41 4.65
CA CYS A 15 -6.78 2.68 5.11
C CYS A 15 -7.73 2.49 6.30
N PHE A 16 -8.61 1.49 6.26
CA PHE A 16 -9.53 1.19 7.34
C PHE A 16 -8.78 0.80 8.62
N PHE A 17 -7.83 -0.13 8.53
CA PHE A 17 -7.02 -0.56 9.67
C PHE A 17 -6.17 0.57 10.24
N LEU A 18 -5.67 1.47 9.39
CA LEU A 18 -4.89 2.62 9.82
C LEU A 18 -5.76 3.60 10.63
N ALA A 19 -6.95 3.95 10.12
CA ALA A 19 -7.89 4.82 10.80
C ALA A 19 -8.41 4.21 12.11
N PHE A 20 -8.69 2.90 12.10
CA PHE A 20 -9.09 2.15 13.28
C PHE A 20 -7.97 2.14 14.33
N GLY A 21 -6.72 1.90 13.94
CA GLY A 21 -5.55 1.98 14.82
C GLY A 21 -5.45 3.34 15.51
N VAL A 22 -5.55 4.44 14.74
CA VAL A 22 -5.53 5.81 15.29
C VAL A 22 -6.69 6.06 16.25
N SER A 23 -7.89 5.55 15.94
CA SER A 23 -9.04 5.69 16.83
C SER A 23 -8.81 5.03 18.19
N ILE A 24 -8.19 3.83 18.20
CA ILE A 24 -7.81 3.14 19.44
C ILE A 24 -6.69 3.90 20.18
N LEU A 25 -5.77 4.54 19.46
CA LEU A 25 -4.73 5.38 20.06
C LEU A 25 -5.35 6.54 20.83
N ILE A 26 -6.32 7.23 20.22
CA ILE A 26 -7.03 8.34 20.85
C ILE A 26 -7.80 7.85 22.08
N GLN A 27 -8.43 6.68 22.00
CA GLN A 27 -9.12 6.10 23.16
C GLN A 27 -8.16 5.75 24.29
N SER A 28 -6.92 5.29 23.99
CA SER A 28 -5.94 5.00 25.02
C SER A 28 -5.59 6.24 25.84
N TYR A 29 -5.53 7.42 25.22
CA TYR A 29 -5.28 8.69 25.93
C TYR A 29 -6.36 9.05 26.95
N SER A 30 -7.57 8.51 26.83
CA SER A 30 -8.64 8.74 27.80
C SER A 30 -8.62 7.76 28.99
N LEU A 31 -7.77 6.73 28.97
CA LEU A 31 -7.69 5.76 30.06
C LEU A 31 -6.84 6.30 31.22
N LYS A 32 -7.45 6.33 32.41
CA LYS A 32 -6.85 6.82 33.67
C LYS A 32 -5.87 5.81 34.30
N ASP A 33 -5.98 4.54 33.91
CA ASP A 33 -5.15 3.44 34.43
C ASP A 33 -3.85 3.28 33.61
N PRO A 34 -2.67 3.42 34.23
CA PRO A 34 -1.39 3.46 33.53
C PRO A 34 -1.06 2.16 32.80
N PHE A 35 -1.48 1.00 33.34
CA PHE A 35 -1.23 -0.29 32.71
C PHE A 35 -2.04 -0.49 31.43
N SER A 36 -3.33 -0.16 31.48
CA SER A 36 -4.22 -0.23 30.32
C SER A 36 -3.87 0.83 29.27
N PHE A 37 -3.41 2.02 29.69
CA PHE A 37 -2.87 3.03 28.79
C PHE A 37 -1.73 2.46 27.94
N VAL A 38 -0.68 1.91 28.56
CA VAL A 38 0.49 1.39 27.84
C VAL A 38 0.11 0.23 26.95
N LEU A 39 -0.74 -0.69 27.43
CA LEU A 39 -1.18 -1.86 26.64
C LEU A 39 -1.96 -1.44 25.39
N THR A 40 -2.93 -0.54 25.53
CA THR A 40 -3.74 -0.05 24.41
C THR A 40 -2.94 0.86 23.48
N PHE A 41 -2.08 1.73 24.02
CA PHE A 41 -1.17 2.56 23.23
C PHE A 41 -0.23 1.70 22.39
N PHE A 42 0.45 0.74 23.02
CA PHE A 42 1.40 -0.13 22.31
C PHE A 42 0.68 -1.02 21.28
N GLY A 43 -0.48 -1.57 21.63
CA GLY A 43 -1.31 -2.36 20.71
C GLY A 43 -1.79 -1.55 19.51
N SER A 44 -2.23 -0.31 19.72
CA SER A 44 -2.61 0.60 18.65
C SER A 44 -1.43 0.95 17.74
N ASN A 45 -0.27 1.29 18.31
CA ASN A 45 0.93 1.58 17.53
C ASN A 45 1.36 0.36 16.67
N LEU A 46 1.31 -0.85 17.22
CA LEU A 46 1.60 -2.07 16.48
C LEU A 46 0.58 -2.30 15.34
N MET A 47 -0.70 -2.04 15.58
CA MET A 47 -1.75 -2.12 14.56
C MET A 47 -1.53 -1.11 13.42
N ILE A 48 -1.14 0.12 13.76
CA ILE A 48 -0.75 1.17 12.81
C ILE A 48 0.47 0.72 12.00
N LEU A 49 1.51 0.19 12.65
CA LEU A 49 2.72 -0.32 11.97
C LEU A 49 2.41 -1.45 10.99
N ILE A 50 1.63 -2.46 11.41
CA ILE A 50 1.24 -3.57 10.53
C ILE A 50 0.45 -3.04 9.34
N SER A 51 -0.50 -2.13 9.57
CA SER A 51 -1.28 -1.52 8.49
C SER A 51 -0.39 -0.76 7.51
N ALA A 52 0.51 0.07 8.02
CA ALA A 52 1.46 0.83 7.21
C ALA A 52 2.41 -0.11 6.42
N ALA A 53 2.88 -1.19 7.03
CA ALA A 53 3.75 -2.18 6.38
C ALA A 53 3.04 -2.90 5.22
N ILE A 54 1.76 -3.27 5.40
CA ILE A 54 0.93 -3.84 4.33
C ILE A 54 0.80 -2.83 3.18
N LEU A 55 0.52 -1.56 3.50
CA LEU A 55 0.36 -0.51 2.51
C LEU A 55 1.67 -0.24 1.74
N LEU A 56 2.80 -0.18 2.44
CA LEU A 56 4.15 -0.08 1.86
C LEU A 56 4.48 -1.25 0.94
N GLY A 57 4.21 -2.49 1.38
CA GLY A 57 4.41 -3.69 0.56
C GLY A 57 3.56 -3.65 -0.71
N LEU A 58 2.33 -3.13 -0.62
CA LEU A 58 1.46 -2.95 -1.77
C LEU A 58 1.97 -1.88 -2.73
N ILE A 59 2.44 -0.74 -2.22
CA ILE A 59 3.04 0.33 -3.02
C ILE A 59 4.27 -0.19 -3.76
N TRP A 60 5.16 -0.90 -3.08
CA TRP A 60 6.32 -1.52 -3.71
C TRP A 60 5.95 -2.51 -4.81
N ARG A 61 4.95 -3.35 -4.56
CA ARG A 61 4.46 -4.28 -5.59
C ARG A 61 3.87 -3.55 -6.79
N LEU A 62 3.12 -2.46 -6.55
CA LEU A 62 2.55 -1.64 -7.62
C LEU A 62 3.65 -0.97 -8.46
N VAL A 63 4.64 -0.37 -7.81
CA VAL A 63 5.79 0.28 -8.47
C VAL A 63 6.61 -0.71 -9.29
N SER A 64 6.85 -1.92 -8.76
CA SER A 64 7.54 -3.00 -9.47
C SER A 64 6.84 -3.36 -10.78
N VAL A 65 5.51 -3.58 -10.73
CA VAL A 65 4.72 -3.90 -11.92
C VAL A 65 4.67 -2.71 -12.89
N TYR A 66 4.54 -1.48 -12.38
CA TYR A 66 4.52 -0.28 -13.23
C TYR A 66 5.85 -0.06 -13.96
N ARG A 67 6.97 -0.36 -13.29
CA ARG A 67 8.30 -0.30 -13.88
C ARG A 67 8.48 -1.31 -15.01
N GLU A 68 7.98 -2.53 -14.82
CA GLU A 68 8.01 -3.58 -15.85
C GLU A 68 7.16 -3.19 -17.07
N LEU A 69 5.96 -2.63 -16.84
CA LEU A 69 5.09 -2.14 -17.92
C LEU A 69 5.72 -0.98 -18.70
N ARG A 70 6.38 -0.03 -18.02
CA ARG A 70 7.11 1.06 -18.68
C ARG A 70 8.25 0.54 -19.55
N ARG A 71 8.98 -0.48 -19.10
CA ARG A 71 10.08 -1.08 -19.86
C ARG A 71 9.61 -1.63 -21.21
N ARG A 72 8.42 -2.25 -21.24
CA ARG A 72 7.83 -2.77 -22.48
C ARG A 72 7.38 -1.71 -23.48
N GLN A 73 7.08 -0.47 -23.05
CA GLN A 73 6.75 0.62 -23.97
C GLN A 73 7.99 1.25 -24.61
N THR A 74 9.13 1.26 -23.92
CA THR A 74 10.40 1.75 -24.48
C THR A 74 10.99 0.77 -25.51
N GLU A 75 10.60 -0.51 -25.45
CA GLU A 75 11.01 -1.57 -26.37
C GLU A 75 9.94 -1.89 -27.44
N ALA A 76 8.94 -1.01 -27.63
CA ALA A 76 8.08 -1.10 -28.79
C ALA A 76 8.90 -0.66 -30.03
N PRO A 77 8.86 -1.44 -31.12
CA PRO A 77 9.93 -1.49 -32.10
C PRO A 77 10.09 -0.15 -32.79
N VAL A 78 11.34 0.33 -32.89
CA VAL A 78 11.72 1.13 -34.06
C VAL A 78 11.33 0.27 -35.25
N ALA A 79 10.24 0.67 -35.94
CA ALA A 79 9.86 0.08 -37.20
C ALA A 79 11.14 0.02 -38.04
N PRO A 80 11.47 -1.10 -38.70
CA PRO A 80 12.49 -1.04 -39.72
C PRO A 80 12.02 0.06 -40.65
N ASP A 81 12.83 1.09 -40.79
CA ASP A 81 12.60 2.12 -41.76
C ASP A 81 12.42 1.36 -43.08
N GLU A 82 11.17 1.24 -43.53
CA GLU A 82 10.82 0.94 -44.90
C GLU A 82 11.27 2.16 -45.70
N ASP A 83 12.58 2.40 -45.71
CA ASP A 83 13.26 3.31 -46.60
C ASP A 83 13.23 2.62 -47.96
N ALA A 84 12.12 2.93 -48.64
CA ALA A 84 12.05 3.18 -50.06
C ALA A 84 12.70 2.10 -50.93
N GLY A 85 11.84 1.14 -51.31
CA GLY A 85 11.97 0.57 -52.64
C GLY A 85 11.92 1.65 -53.71
N GLU A 86 12.68 1.35 -54.77
CA GLU A 86 12.66 1.88 -56.15
C GLU A 86 13.39 3.20 -56.44
#